data_AF-A0A2C9M3Z5-F1
#
_entry.id   AF-A0A2C9M3Z5-F1
#
_cell.length_a   1.000
_cell.length_b   1.000
_cell.length_c   1.000
_cell.angle_alpha   90.00
_cell.angle_beta   90.00
_cell.angle_gamma   90.00
#
_symmetry.space_group_name_H-M   'P 1'
#
loop_
_entity.id
_entity.type
_entity.pdbx_description
1 polymer ?
#
loop_
_entity_poly.entity_id
_entity_poly.type
_entity_poly.pdbx_seq_one_letter_code
_entity_poly.pdbx_strand_id
1 'polypeptide(L)'
;GFSQFLYNWYLKEGKRGHLLSKSLADGDELSAFLNSDNVQYLSWLHEIRRGNFEAGHSSLAALAKVEKNFLAKKKTLLSLSKLAALASEDEDNLQENIEAIDEELALVLHQEVVPPEVFHNLGMDPDNMRVMSPEELIQ
;
A
#
# COMPACT_ATOMS: atom_id res chain seq x y z
N GLY A 1 -18.25 -0.63 -20.74
CA GLY A 1 -18.19 -1.20 -22.11
C GLY A 1 -17.55 -2.58 -22.08
N PHE A 2 -17.12 -3.09 -23.24
CA PHE A 2 -16.44 -4.39 -23.36
C PHE A 2 -15.17 -4.50 -22.50
N SER A 3 -14.37 -3.43 -22.41
CA SER A 3 -13.14 -3.41 -21.59
C SER A 3 -13.42 -3.65 -20.10
N GLN A 4 -14.48 -3.03 -19.55
CA GLN A 4 -14.91 -3.28 -18.16
C GLN A 4 -15.21 -4.77 -17.90
N PHE A 5 -15.86 -5.45 -18.85
CA PHE A 5 -16.13 -6.87 -18.73
C PHE A 5 -14.83 -7.69 -18.79
N LEU A 6 -13.94 -7.36 -19.72
CA LEU A 6 -12.66 -8.01 -19.89
C LEU A 6 -11.76 -7.85 -18.64
N TYR A 7 -11.68 -6.66 -18.06
CA TYR A 7 -10.91 -6.39 -16.85
C TYR A 7 -11.44 -7.19 -15.66
N ASN A 8 -12.77 -7.21 -15.48
CA ASN A 8 -13.41 -8.03 -14.45
C ASN A 8 -13.15 -9.53 -14.65
N TRP A 9 -13.15 -10.01 -15.89
CA TRP A 9 -12.82 -11.40 -16.19
C TRP A 9 -11.36 -11.71 -15.84
N TYR A 10 -10.40 -10.85 -16.22
CA TYR A 10 -8.99 -11.04 -15.85
C TYR A 10 -8.78 -11.09 -14.33
N LEU A 11 -9.49 -10.26 -13.56
CA LEU A 11 -9.43 -10.31 -12.09
C LEU A 11 -10.00 -11.63 -11.54
N LYS A 12 -11.16 -12.06 -12.03
CA LYS A 12 -11.82 -13.31 -11.62
C LYS A 12 -10.96 -14.54 -11.90
N GLU A 13 -10.28 -14.57 -13.05
CA GLU A 13 -9.38 -15.64 -13.45
C GLU A 13 -7.99 -15.56 -12.79
N GLY A 14 -7.75 -14.58 -11.90
CA GLY A 14 -6.45 -14.40 -11.25
C GLY A 14 -5.33 -13.89 -12.17
N LYS A 15 -5.66 -13.48 -13.40
CA LYS A 15 -4.73 -13.04 -14.46
C LYS A 15 -4.31 -11.57 -14.30
N ARG A 16 -3.99 -11.15 -13.08
CA ARG A 16 -3.61 -9.77 -12.73
C ARG A 16 -2.36 -9.29 -13.48
N GLY A 17 -1.37 -10.16 -13.66
CA GLY A 17 -0.17 -9.84 -14.43
C GLY A 17 -0.47 -9.53 -15.91
N HIS A 18 -1.45 -10.20 -16.51
CA HIS A 18 -1.90 -9.89 -17.87
C HIS A 18 -2.69 -8.58 -17.92
N LEU A 19 -3.56 -8.34 -16.94
CA LEU A 19 -4.30 -7.08 -16.81
C LEU A 19 -3.35 -5.88 -16.73
N LEU A 20 -2.27 -6.00 -15.96
CA LEU A 20 -1.27 -4.96 -15.77
C LEU A 20 -0.20 -4.93 -16.88
N SER A 21 -0.30 -5.77 -17.92
CA SER A 21 0.68 -5.84 -19.01
C SER A 21 0.42 -4.80 -20.12
N LYS A 22 1.42 -4.62 -21.00
CA LYS A 22 1.57 -3.45 -21.89
C LYS A 22 0.41 -3.19 -22.87
N SER A 23 -0.39 -4.20 -23.21
CA SER A 23 -1.50 -4.01 -24.16
C SER A 23 -2.76 -3.39 -23.54
N LEU A 24 -2.98 -3.52 -22.23
CA LEU A 24 -4.20 -3.06 -21.56
C LEU A 24 -3.95 -1.86 -20.64
N ALA A 25 -2.69 -1.68 -20.23
CA ALA A 25 -2.28 -0.70 -19.23
C ALA A 25 -1.81 0.64 -19.78
N ASP A 26 -2.03 0.92 -21.06
CA ASP A 26 -1.64 2.21 -21.66
C ASP A 26 -2.87 3.14 -21.84
N GLY A 27 -4.06 2.76 -21.36
CA GLY A 27 -5.29 3.52 -21.53
C GLY A 27 -5.89 4.07 -20.23
N ASP A 28 -6.43 5.28 -20.28
CA ASP A 28 -7.12 5.94 -19.15
C ASP A 28 -8.36 5.14 -18.66
N GLU A 29 -8.94 4.29 -19.50
CA GLU A 29 -10.01 3.36 -19.11
C GLU A 29 -9.54 2.33 -18.06
N LEU A 30 -8.27 1.89 -18.11
CA LEU A 30 -7.73 1.01 -17.08
C LEU A 30 -7.45 1.76 -15.78
N SER A 31 -6.90 2.98 -15.82
CA SER A 31 -6.75 3.82 -14.61
C SER A 31 -8.10 4.03 -13.92
N ALA A 32 -9.14 4.41 -14.67
CA ALA A 32 -10.49 4.59 -14.11
C ALA A 32 -11.04 3.28 -13.51
N PHE A 33 -10.79 2.14 -14.14
CA PHE A 33 -11.16 0.84 -13.61
C PHE A 33 -10.42 0.50 -12.31
N LEU A 34 -9.09 0.66 -12.30
CA LEU A 34 -8.27 0.30 -11.15
C LEU A 34 -8.51 1.23 -9.95
N ASN A 35 -8.91 2.47 -10.18
CA ASN A 35 -9.28 3.42 -9.12
C ASN A 35 -10.68 3.18 -8.53
N SER A 36 -11.42 2.18 -9.01
CA SER A 36 -12.67 1.77 -8.36
C SER A 36 -12.43 1.04 -7.04
N ASP A 37 -13.35 1.20 -6.08
CA ASP A 37 -13.21 0.75 -4.68
C ASP A 37 -12.82 -0.72 -4.52
N ASN A 38 -13.22 -1.59 -5.46
CA ASN A 38 -12.96 -3.02 -5.39
C ASN A 38 -11.59 -3.44 -5.97
N VAL A 39 -10.87 -2.55 -6.64
CA VAL A 39 -9.60 -2.86 -7.34
C VAL A 39 -8.48 -1.88 -7.00
N GLN A 40 -8.76 -0.85 -6.19
CA GLN A 40 -7.80 0.19 -5.79
C GLN A 40 -6.48 -0.36 -5.21
N TYR A 41 -6.49 -1.55 -4.61
CA TYR A 41 -5.26 -2.19 -4.13
C TYR A 41 -4.21 -2.50 -5.22
N LEU A 42 -4.57 -2.43 -6.50
CA LEU A 42 -3.69 -2.60 -7.65
C LEU A 42 -3.39 -1.31 -8.41
N SER A 43 -4.04 -0.19 -8.09
CA SER A 43 -3.87 1.08 -8.84
C SER A 43 -2.43 1.55 -8.82
N TRP A 44 -1.76 1.47 -7.66
CA TRP A 44 -0.39 1.93 -7.48
C TRP A 44 0.61 1.28 -8.45
N LEU A 45 0.44 -0.01 -8.79
CA LEU A 45 1.31 -0.71 -9.75
C LEU A 45 1.19 -0.11 -11.15
N HIS A 46 -0.03 0.25 -11.53
CA HIS A 46 -0.31 0.85 -12.83
C HIS A 46 0.22 2.28 -12.91
N GLU A 47 0.00 3.09 -11.87
CA GLU A 47 0.49 4.47 -11.82
C GLU A 47 2.03 4.53 -11.82
N ILE A 48 2.72 3.72 -11.01
CA ILE A 48 4.19 3.63 -11.04
C ILE A 48 4.69 3.22 -12.43
N ARG A 49 4.00 2.27 -13.09
CA ARG A 49 4.38 1.84 -14.43
C ARG A 49 4.24 2.93 -15.48
N ARG A 50 3.28 3.85 -15.30
CA ARG A 50 3.10 5.05 -16.14
C ARG A 50 4.07 6.19 -15.80
N GLY A 51 4.89 6.02 -14.76
CA GLY A 51 5.77 7.08 -14.23
C GLY A 51 5.04 8.09 -13.33
N ASN A 52 3.78 7.84 -12.98
CA ASN A 52 3.00 8.70 -12.09
C ASN A 52 3.26 8.32 -10.62
N PHE A 53 4.44 8.70 -10.12
CA PHE A 53 4.87 8.34 -8.78
C PHE A 53 4.07 9.02 -7.67
N GLU A 54 3.53 10.22 -7.91
CA GLU A 54 2.66 10.95 -6.97
C GLU A 54 1.35 10.18 -6.70
N ALA A 55 0.66 9.73 -7.76
CA ALA A 55 -0.53 8.91 -7.61
C ALA A 55 -0.23 7.52 -7.03
N GLY A 56 0.95 6.97 -7.37
CA GLY A 56 1.47 5.73 -6.78
C GLY A 56 1.66 5.84 -5.27
N HIS A 57 2.34 6.89 -4.82
CA HIS A 57 2.51 7.26 -3.40
C HIS A 57 1.16 7.37 -2.70
N SER A 58 0.24 8.19 -3.24
CA SER A 58 -1.08 8.42 -2.65
C SER A 58 -1.87 7.11 -2.46
N SER A 59 -1.83 6.24 -3.47
CA SER A 59 -2.49 4.92 -3.41
C SER A 59 -1.85 4.00 -2.36
N LEU A 60 -0.51 3.97 -2.27
CA LEU A 60 0.23 3.17 -1.28
C LEU A 60 -0.01 3.67 0.15
N ALA A 61 -0.01 4.99 0.36
CA ALA A 61 -0.31 5.62 1.64
C ALA A 61 -1.74 5.28 2.11
N ALA A 62 -2.73 5.35 1.21
CA ALA A 62 -4.11 4.99 1.50
C ALA A 62 -4.24 3.50 1.91
N LEU A 63 -3.54 2.60 1.21
CA LEU A 63 -3.51 1.18 1.56
C LEU A 63 -2.83 0.93 2.92
N ALA A 64 -1.72 1.63 3.20
CA ALA A 64 -1.03 1.53 4.48
C ALA A 64 -1.91 1.98 5.66
N LYS A 65 -2.72 3.03 5.45
CA LYS A 65 -3.63 3.58 6.47
C LYS A 65 -4.72 2.59 6.90
N VAL A 66 -5.22 1.78 5.98
CA VAL A 66 -6.29 0.80 6.27
C VAL A 66 -5.76 -0.60 6.62
N GLU A 67 -4.46 -0.85 6.47
CA GLU A 67 -3.84 -2.12 6.84
C GLU A 67 -3.76 -2.27 8.36
N LYS A 68 -4.45 -3.29 8.88
CA LYS A 68 -4.51 -3.61 10.32
C LYS A 68 -4.09 -5.03 10.64
N ASN A 69 -4.04 -5.91 9.65
CA ASN A 69 -3.92 -7.35 9.85
C ASN A 69 -2.46 -7.80 9.91
N PHE A 70 -1.57 -7.13 9.17
CA PHE A 70 -0.18 -7.55 9.05
C PHE A 70 0.76 -6.36 9.16
N LEU A 71 1.53 -6.30 10.25
CA LEU A 71 2.51 -5.24 10.52
C LEU A 71 3.57 -5.18 9.41
N ALA A 72 4.11 -6.33 9.01
CA ALA A 72 5.09 -6.43 7.93
C ALA A 72 4.56 -5.87 6.59
N LYS A 73 3.27 -6.07 6.31
CA LYS A 73 2.63 -5.51 5.11
C LYS A 73 2.47 -4.00 5.23
N LYS A 74 2.02 -3.48 6.38
CA LYS A 74 1.93 -2.02 6.62
C LYS A 74 3.30 -1.36 6.43
N LYS A 75 4.36 -1.93 7.01
CA LYS A 75 5.75 -1.48 6.82
C LYS A 75 6.15 -1.42 5.35
N THR A 76 5.85 -2.48 4.60
CA THR A 76 6.16 -2.57 3.17
C THR A 76 5.44 -1.49 2.38
N LEU A 77 4.13 -1.29 2.63
CA LEU A 77 3.33 -0.26 1.96
C LEU A 77 3.85 1.14 2.26
N LEU A 78 4.15 1.46 3.53
CA LEU A 78 4.74 2.74 3.93
C LEU A 78 6.11 2.97 3.27
N SER A 79 6.97 1.95 3.26
CA SER A 79 8.30 2.05 2.66
C SER A 79 8.23 2.28 1.16
N LEU A 80 7.35 1.56 0.44
CA LEU A 80 7.11 1.79 -0.98
C LEU A 80 6.49 3.16 -1.23
N SER A 81 5.57 3.59 -0.37
CA SER A 81 4.95 4.93 -0.45
C SER A 81 6.00 6.04 -0.32
N LYS A 82 6.96 5.89 0.60
CA LYS A 82 8.07 6.82 0.78
C LYS A 82 8.98 6.87 -0.45
N LEU A 83 9.34 5.71 -0.99
CA LEU A 83 10.15 5.63 -2.21
C LEU A 83 9.43 6.26 -3.41
N ALA A 84 8.11 6.09 -3.53
CA ALA A 84 7.32 6.72 -4.58
C ALA A 84 7.25 8.25 -4.42
N ALA A 85 7.03 8.76 -3.21
CA ALA A 85 7.09 10.21 -2.95
C ALA A 85 8.46 10.80 -3.32
N LEU A 86 9.55 10.16 -2.88
CA LEU A 86 10.93 10.57 -3.21
C LEU A 86 11.24 10.53 -4.72
N ALA A 87 10.52 9.71 -5.48
CA ALA A 87 10.66 9.61 -6.94
C ALA A 87 9.71 10.55 -7.71
N SER A 88 8.73 11.16 -7.04
CA SER A 88 7.82 12.12 -7.65
C SER A 88 8.48 13.48 -7.84
N GLU A 89 7.97 14.25 -8.80
CA GLU A 89 8.42 15.63 -9.09
C GLU A 89 7.68 16.68 -8.24
N ASP A 90 6.82 16.26 -7.30
CA ASP A 90 6.06 17.13 -6.39
C ASP A 90 6.92 17.56 -5.19
N GLU A 91 7.80 18.54 -5.40
CA GLU A 91 8.68 19.08 -4.36
C GLU A 91 7.91 19.83 -3.25
N ASP A 92 6.75 20.42 -3.57
CA ASP A 92 6.00 21.28 -2.65
C ASP A 92 5.43 20.46 -1.47
N ASN A 93 4.90 19.25 -1.74
CA ASN A 93 4.35 18.38 -0.70
C ASN A 93 5.32 17.30 -0.21
N LEU A 94 6.53 17.20 -0.79
CA LEU A 94 7.46 16.12 -0.53
C LEU A 94 7.81 15.99 0.96
N GLN A 95 8.13 17.11 1.61
CA GLN A 95 8.56 17.10 3.02
C GLN A 95 7.45 16.64 3.95
N GLU A 96 6.23 17.18 3.79
CA GLU A 96 5.06 16.80 4.59
C GLU A 96 4.73 15.31 4.41
N ASN A 97 4.76 14.82 3.16
CA ASN A 97 4.51 13.41 2.85
C ASN A 97 5.57 12.49 3.51
N ILE A 98 6.84 12.88 3.50
CA ILE A 98 7.93 12.11 4.12
C ILE A 98 7.77 12.09 5.65
N GLU A 99 7.52 13.23 6.27
CA GLU A 99 7.35 13.34 7.72
C GLU A 99 6.18 12.48 8.20
N ALA A 100 5.03 12.56 7.54
CA ALA A 100 3.86 11.74 7.88
C ALA A 100 4.14 10.23 7.76
N ILE A 101 4.90 9.81 6.74
CA ILE A 101 5.29 8.40 6.60
C ILE A 101 6.29 7.99 7.68
N ASP A 102 7.24 8.86 8.03
CA ASP A 102 8.26 8.56 9.03
C ASP A 102 7.67 8.43 10.44
N GLU A 103 6.65 9.21 10.78
CA GLU A 103 5.90 9.05 12.02
C GLU A 103 5.22 7.67 12.11
N GLU A 104 4.55 7.23 11.03
CA GLU A 104 3.91 5.91 10.98
C GLU A 104 4.96 4.77 11.00
N LEU A 105 6.09 4.93 10.32
CA LEU A 105 7.19 3.97 10.35
C LEU A 105 7.84 3.88 11.74
N ALA A 106 7.91 4.98 12.48
CA ALA A 106 8.39 4.98 13.86
C ALA A 106 7.48 4.13 14.76
N LEU A 107 6.16 4.23 14.62
CA LEU A 107 5.21 3.37 15.35
C LEU A 107 5.38 1.89 14.99
N VAL A 108 5.55 1.59 13.71
CA VAL A 108 5.86 0.23 13.25
C VAL A 108 7.16 -0.28 13.89
N LEU A 109 8.22 0.53 13.90
CA LEU A 109 9.49 0.16 14.50
C LEU A 109 9.34 -0.08 16.01
N HIS A 110 8.58 0.77 16.71
CA HIS A 110 8.30 0.58 18.14
C HIS A 110 7.66 -0.77 18.41
N GLN A 111 6.70 -1.21 17.59
CA GLN A 111 6.09 -2.52 17.72
C GLN A 111 7.08 -3.65 17.39
N GLU A 112 7.94 -3.49 16.37
CA GLU A 112 8.92 -4.51 15.97
C GLU A 112 10.00 -4.78 17.03
N VAL A 113 10.34 -3.78 17.85
CA VAL A 113 11.36 -3.94 18.91
C VAL A 113 10.79 -4.44 20.24
N VAL A 114 9.47 -4.64 20.33
CA VAL A 114 8.85 -5.23 21.52
C VAL A 114 9.35 -6.67 21.68
N PRO A 115 9.80 -7.09 22.88
CA PRO A 115 10.27 -8.44 23.11
C PRO A 115 9.21 -9.51 22.75
N PRO A 116 9.58 -10.60 22.05
CA PRO A 116 8.65 -11.66 21.65
C PRO A 116 7.85 -12.26 22.82
N GLU A 117 8.43 -12.26 24.03
CA GLU A 117 7.80 -12.76 25.24
C GLU A 117 6.52 -11.98 25.59
N VAL A 118 6.49 -10.67 25.32
CA VAL A 118 5.31 -9.82 25.54
C VAL A 118 4.17 -10.26 24.63
N PHE A 119 4.46 -10.50 23.35
CA PHE A 119 3.48 -11.00 22.39
C PHE A 119 2.96 -12.39 22.75
N HIS A 120 3.85 -13.30 23.16
CA HIS A 120 3.44 -14.62 23.63
C HIS A 120 2.50 -14.56 24.84
N ASN A 121 2.77 -13.67 25.80
CA ASN A 121 1.91 -13.47 26.98
C ASN A 121 0.51 -12.94 26.60
N LEU A 122 0.41 -12.19 25.49
CA LEU A 122 -0.85 -11.71 24.93
C LEU A 122 -1.52 -12.72 23.98
N GLY A 123 -0.92 -13.91 23.79
CA GLY A 123 -1.43 -14.93 22.86
C GLY A 123 -1.27 -14.55 21.39
N MET A 124 -0.33 -13.65 21.07
CA MET A 124 -0.03 -13.19 19.72
C MET A 124 1.18 -13.92 19.15
N ASP A 125 1.20 -14.09 17.83
CA ASP A 125 2.32 -14.64 17.07
C ASP A 125 3.31 -13.51 16.71
N PRO A 126 4.55 -13.51 17.23
CA PRO A 126 5.56 -12.50 16.91
C PRO A 126 5.96 -12.50 15.43
N ASP A 127 5.85 -13.64 14.74
CA ASP A 127 6.22 -13.75 13.33
C ASP A 127 5.10 -13.26 12.40
N ASN A 128 3.87 -13.13 12.93
CA ASN A 128 2.68 -12.72 12.18
C ASN A 128 1.83 -11.70 12.95
N MET A 129 2.47 -10.62 13.39
CA MET A 129 1.83 -9.56 14.17
C MET A 129 0.80 -8.77 13.36
N ARG A 130 -0.36 -8.51 13.97
CA ARG A 130 -1.29 -7.45 13.53
C ARG A 130 -0.71 -6.07 13.82
N VAL A 131 -1.28 -5.04 13.20
CA VAL A 131 -0.94 -3.66 13.55
C VAL A 131 -1.60 -3.30 14.89
N MET A 132 -0.81 -2.78 15.82
CA MET A 132 -1.28 -2.27 17.11
C MET A 132 -1.44 -0.75 17.07
N SER A 133 -2.41 -0.22 17.83
CA SER A 133 -2.52 1.22 18.03
C SER A 133 -1.49 1.73 19.04
N PRO A 134 -1.17 3.03 19.07
CA PRO A 134 -0.26 3.60 20.07
C PRO A 134 -0.68 3.27 21.51
N GLU A 135 -1.98 3.24 21.80
CA GLU A 135 -2.51 2.89 23.13
C GLU A 135 -2.25 1.42 23.48
N GLU A 136 -2.34 0.52 22.50
CA GLU A 136 -2.06 -0.91 22.68
C GLU A 136 -0.56 -1.20 22.85
N LEU A 137 0.32 -0.30 22.43
CA LEU A 137 1.78 -0.44 22.56
C LEU A 137 2.31 0.00 23.94
N ILE A 138 1.56 0.83 24.67
CA ILE A 138 1.98 1.40 25.95
C ILE A 138 1.31 0.75 27.18
N GLN A 139 0.27 -0.05 26.97
CA GLN A 139 -0.48 -0.77 28.01
C GLN A 139 0.10 -2.15 28.26
#